data_AF-A0A2C9KIF6-F1
#
_entry.id   AF-A0A2C9KIF6-F1
#
_cell.length_a   1.000
_cell.length_b   1.000
_cell.length_c   1.000
_cell.angle_alpha   90.00
_cell.angle_beta   90.00
_cell.angle_gamma   90.00
#
_symmetry.space_group_name_H-M   'P 1'
#
loop_
_entity.id
_entity.type
_entity.pdbx_description
1 polymer ?
#
loop_
_entity_poly.entity_id
_entity_poly.type
_entity_poly.pdbx_seq_one_letter_code
_entity_poly.pdbx_strand_id
1 'polypeptide(L)'
;MSAETENTFQAEGEKVIYGLVHPNTFWNPIYGQFFHYLYIFGLVKEHKGLSNKLSAVVKGPGWEPGKPWRGLYEDLPEVEQPVKKYNSDLIGWANVYVLVHFVLVITFYSMVAPYKQKIDFATSFGFVAFFIYSVSVFGALYDHRNYSYLLEILRCLLSLFVIYLIKGPISFELSFVTIVYVLFIMSSALWVFLSIFNYNVFLPRIKRD
;
A
#
# COMPACT_ATOMS: atom_id res chain seq x y z
N MET A 1 15.72 -48.16 -32.94
CA MET A 1 14.99 -46.87 -32.86
C MET A 1 15.06 -46.44 -31.41
N SER A 2 16.16 -45.78 -31.04
CA SER A 2 16.41 -45.30 -29.68
C SER A 2 15.63 -44.00 -29.48
N ALA A 3 14.70 -44.01 -28.53
CA ALA A 3 14.03 -42.79 -28.08
C ALA A 3 15.06 -41.92 -27.35
N GLU A 4 15.58 -40.90 -28.03
CA GLU A 4 16.25 -39.77 -27.39
C GLU A 4 15.22 -39.11 -26.47
N THR A 5 15.38 -39.32 -25.17
CA THR A 5 14.68 -38.54 -24.15
C THR A 5 15.21 -37.11 -24.23
N GLU A 6 14.43 -36.22 -24.85
CA GLU A 6 14.58 -34.76 -24.81
C GLU A 6 14.47 -34.25 -23.36
N ASN A 7 15.53 -34.45 -22.57
CA ASN A 7 15.65 -33.81 -21.27
C ASN A 7 16.34 -32.46 -21.46
N THR A 8 15.54 -31.43 -21.77
CA THR A 8 15.95 -30.01 -21.85
C THR A 8 16.14 -29.36 -20.47
N PHE A 9 16.06 -30.14 -19.40
CA PHE A 9 16.26 -29.64 -18.05
C PHE A 9 17.73 -29.28 -17.83
N GLN A 10 18.01 -27.98 -17.84
CA GLN A 10 19.28 -27.45 -17.38
C GLN A 10 19.13 -27.02 -15.93
N ALA A 11 19.88 -27.68 -15.04
CA ALA A 11 19.90 -27.31 -13.63
C ALA A 11 20.41 -25.87 -13.47
N GLU A 12 19.69 -25.05 -12.70
CA GLU A 12 20.08 -23.67 -12.42
C GLU A 12 21.40 -23.66 -11.63
N GLY A 13 22.47 -23.18 -12.25
CA GLY A 13 23.79 -23.09 -11.60
C GLY A 13 23.92 -21.91 -10.63
N GLU A 14 23.04 -20.92 -10.75
CA GLU A 14 23.02 -19.71 -9.93
C GLU A 14 21.75 -19.65 -9.09
N LYS A 15 21.88 -19.12 -7.88
CA LYS A 15 20.74 -18.96 -6.97
C LYS A 15 19.81 -17.89 -7.52
N VAL A 16 18.62 -18.30 -7.99
CA VAL A 16 17.59 -17.37 -8.46
C VAL A 16 17.10 -16.49 -7.33
N ILE A 17 17.16 -15.17 -7.56
CA ILE A 17 16.63 -14.16 -6.67
C ILE A 17 15.28 -13.69 -7.23
N TYR A 18 14.22 -13.89 -6.46
CA TYR A 18 12.88 -13.45 -6.82
C TYR A 18 12.62 -12.03 -6.34
N GLY A 19 11.99 -11.22 -7.21
CA GLY A 19 11.58 -9.86 -6.86
C GLY A 19 11.50 -8.96 -8.09
N LEU A 20 11.30 -7.67 -7.82
CA LEU A 20 11.47 -6.63 -8.83
C LEU A 20 12.96 -6.30 -8.95
N VAL A 21 13.42 -6.02 -10.18
CA VAL A 21 14.76 -5.50 -10.46
C VAL A 21 15.04 -4.22 -9.66
N HIS A 22 14.01 -3.39 -9.50
CA HIS A 22 14.00 -2.24 -8.60
C HIS A 22 13.02 -2.53 -7.45
N PRO A 23 13.52 -2.90 -6.26
CA PRO A 23 12.67 -3.22 -5.12
C PRO A 23 11.75 -2.06 -4.73
N ASN A 24 10.51 -2.36 -4.36
CA ASN A 24 9.57 -1.37 -3.83
C ASN A 24 10.04 -0.87 -2.46
N THR A 25 9.93 0.43 -2.22
CA THR A 25 10.40 1.10 -0.99
C THR A 25 9.29 1.82 -0.23
N PHE A 26 8.05 1.36 -0.40
CA PHE A 26 6.85 2.02 0.13
C PHE A 26 5.75 1.01 0.48
N TRP A 27 4.90 1.37 1.44
CA TRP A 27 3.70 0.62 1.82
C TRP A 27 2.39 1.16 1.23
N ASN A 28 2.44 2.30 0.53
CA ASN A 28 1.25 2.91 -0.06
C ASN A 28 0.66 2.05 -1.20
N PRO A 29 -0.58 1.53 -1.06
CA PRO A 29 -1.17 0.63 -2.05
C PRO A 29 -1.52 1.33 -3.37
N ILE A 30 -1.94 2.60 -3.32
CA ILE A 30 -2.27 3.38 -4.52
C ILE A 30 -0.99 3.63 -5.32
N TYR A 31 0.08 4.08 -4.66
CA TYR A 31 1.35 4.29 -5.33
C TYR A 31 1.88 2.98 -5.91
N GLY A 32 1.78 1.86 -5.18
CA GLY A 32 2.15 0.55 -5.71
C GLY A 32 1.38 0.14 -6.96
N GLN A 33 0.08 0.43 -7.02
CA GLN A 33 -0.74 0.13 -8.20
C GLN A 33 -0.33 0.95 -9.43
N PHE A 34 0.08 2.21 -9.24
CA PHE A 34 0.39 3.14 -10.34
C PHE A 34 1.89 3.31 -10.64
N PHE A 35 2.78 2.82 -9.78
CA PHE A 35 4.22 3.06 -9.83
C PHE A 35 4.82 2.76 -11.21
N HIS A 36 4.56 1.58 -11.75
CA HIS A 36 5.11 1.17 -13.05
C HIS A 36 4.53 1.98 -14.22
N TYR A 37 3.27 2.39 -14.15
CA TYR A 37 2.65 3.25 -15.17
C TYR A 37 3.26 4.66 -15.14
N LEU A 38 3.51 5.21 -13.96
CA LEU A 38 4.19 6.51 -13.81
C LEU A 38 5.62 6.45 -14.36
N TYR A 39 6.31 5.33 -14.14
CA TYR A 39 7.64 5.10 -14.71
C TYR A 39 7.61 5.09 -16.25
N ILE A 40 6.72 4.31 -16.87
CA ILE A 40 6.56 4.28 -18.34
C ILE A 40 6.18 5.66 -18.88
N PHE A 41 5.31 6.38 -18.18
CA PHE A 41 4.94 7.74 -18.58
C PHE A 41 6.13 8.72 -18.54
N GLY A 42 7.05 8.54 -17.57
CA GLY A 42 8.34 9.23 -17.54
C GLY A 42 9.17 8.95 -18.80
N LEU A 43 9.34 7.67 -19.15
CA LEU A 43 10.04 7.27 -20.37
C LEU A 43 9.41 7.90 -21.63
N VAL A 44 8.08 7.88 -21.75
CA VAL A 44 7.36 8.48 -22.88
C VAL A 44 7.63 9.99 -22.99
N LYS A 45 7.80 10.70 -21.87
CA LYS A 45 8.15 12.13 -21.89
C LYS A 45 9.58 12.38 -22.35
N GLU A 46 10.51 11.51 -21.97
CA GLU A 46 11.93 11.62 -22.30
C GLU A 46 12.21 11.32 -23.78
N HIS A 47 11.50 10.35 -24.36
CA HIS A 47 11.71 9.93 -25.75
C HIS A 47 11.24 10.99 -26.76
N LYS A 48 12.12 11.31 -27.73
CA LYS A 48 11.80 12.16 -28.88
C LYS A 48 11.13 11.35 -29.99
N GLY A 49 10.07 11.92 -30.59
CA GLY A 49 9.34 11.34 -31.72
C GLY A 49 8.21 10.39 -31.31
N LEU A 50 7.09 10.45 -32.05
CA LEU A 50 5.88 9.68 -31.73
C LEU A 50 6.10 8.16 -31.80
N SER A 51 6.93 7.69 -32.74
CA SER A 51 7.25 6.26 -32.89
C SER A 51 7.99 5.70 -31.66
N ASN A 52 8.95 6.45 -31.12
CA ASN A 52 9.69 6.05 -29.92
C ASN A 52 8.79 6.10 -28.68
N LYS A 53 7.90 7.09 -28.58
CA LYS A 53 6.91 7.17 -27.50
C LYS A 53 5.97 5.99 -27.49
N LEU A 54 5.42 5.60 -28.65
CA LEU A 54 4.57 4.42 -28.76
C LEU A 54 5.36 3.14 -28.46
N SER A 55 6.60 3.06 -28.96
CA SER A 55 7.50 1.94 -28.67
C SER A 55 7.78 1.79 -27.17
N ALA A 56 7.98 2.87 -26.42
CA ALA A 56 8.19 2.80 -24.97
C ALA A 56 6.98 2.21 -24.22
N VAL A 57 5.75 2.52 -24.67
CA VAL A 57 4.52 1.95 -24.06
C VAL A 57 4.34 0.48 -24.42
N VAL A 58 4.53 0.13 -25.70
CA VAL A 58 4.28 -1.23 -26.20
C VAL A 58 5.40 -2.19 -25.83
N LYS A 59 6.64 -1.74 -25.88
CA LYS A 59 7.83 -2.57 -25.66
C LYS A 59 8.26 -2.63 -24.21
N GLY A 60 7.78 -1.69 -23.39
CA GLY A 60 7.95 -1.70 -21.94
C GLY A 60 9.23 -0.97 -21.47
N PRO A 61 9.50 -1.05 -20.16
CA PRO A 61 10.47 -0.19 -19.48
C PRO A 61 11.94 -0.43 -19.87
N GLY A 62 12.29 -1.62 -20.35
CA GLY A 62 13.67 -1.95 -20.75
C GLY A 62 14.03 -1.55 -22.18
N TRP A 63 13.09 -0.99 -22.96
CA TRP A 63 13.33 -0.63 -24.36
C TRP A 63 13.80 0.82 -24.51
N GLU A 64 14.80 1.04 -25.37
CA GLU A 64 15.28 2.36 -25.80
C GLU A 64 15.55 2.37 -27.32
N PRO A 65 15.60 3.53 -27.98
CA PRO A 65 15.97 3.64 -29.40
C PRO A 65 17.33 3.01 -29.66
N GLY A 66 17.37 1.99 -30.52
CA GLY A 66 18.58 1.23 -30.85
C GLY A 66 18.78 -0.04 -30.02
N LYS A 67 18.05 -0.23 -28.91
CA LYS A 67 18.08 -1.47 -28.13
C LYS A 67 17.07 -2.50 -28.65
N PRO A 68 17.33 -3.82 -28.44
CA PRO A 68 16.35 -4.87 -28.65
C PRO A 68 15.05 -4.60 -27.87
N TRP A 69 13.93 -5.20 -28.30
CA TRP A 69 12.64 -5.04 -27.62
C TRP A 69 12.75 -5.29 -26.10
N ARG A 70 13.47 -6.35 -25.69
CA ARG A 70 13.60 -6.76 -24.29
C ARG A 70 14.68 -6.02 -23.50
N GLY A 71 15.29 -4.98 -24.09
CA GLY A 71 16.47 -4.34 -23.50
C GLY A 71 17.72 -5.21 -23.57
N LEU A 72 18.76 -4.78 -22.87
CA LEU A 72 20.02 -5.51 -22.73
C LEU A 72 20.12 -6.03 -21.29
N TYR A 73 20.63 -7.26 -21.12
CA TYR A 73 20.86 -7.82 -19.79
C TYR A 73 21.95 -7.06 -19.03
N GLU A 74 22.91 -6.46 -19.74
CA GLU A 74 23.98 -5.64 -19.14
C GLU A 74 23.46 -4.36 -18.47
N ASP A 75 22.26 -3.90 -18.82
CA ASP A 75 21.65 -2.71 -18.22
C ASP A 75 20.99 -3.00 -16.85
N LEU A 76 20.82 -4.27 -16.49
CA LEU A 76 20.20 -4.65 -15.23
C LEU A 76 21.16 -4.38 -14.06
N PRO A 77 20.71 -3.73 -12.98
CA PRO A 77 21.55 -3.53 -11.80
C PRO A 77 21.95 -4.88 -11.20
N GLU A 78 23.21 -4.98 -10.78
CA GLU A 78 23.70 -6.13 -10.03
C GLU A 78 22.97 -6.24 -8.69
N VAL A 79 22.56 -7.46 -8.33
CA VAL A 79 21.76 -7.68 -7.12
C VAL A 79 22.69 -7.78 -5.92
N GLU A 80 22.66 -6.77 -5.04
CA GLU A 80 23.39 -6.81 -3.77
C GLU A 80 22.87 -7.96 -2.89
N GLN A 81 23.80 -8.80 -2.40
CA GLN A 81 23.50 -9.88 -1.45
C GLN A 81 23.97 -9.49 -0.04
N PRO A 82 23.16 -9.74 1.01
CA PRO A 82 21.84 -10.38 0.99
C PRO A 82 20.73 -9.44 0.50
N VAL A 83 19.73 -10.01 -0.20
CA VAL A 83 18.56 -9.27 -0.69
C VAL A 83 17.79 -8.71 0.50
N LYS A 84 17.87 -7.40 0.71
CA LYS A 84 17.15 -6.71 1.78
C LYS A 84 15.70 -6.49 1.35
N LYS A 85 14.78 -7.27 1.94
CA LYS A 85 13.34 -7.03 1.78
C LYS A 85 13.01 -5.68 2.41
N TYR A 86 12.20 -4.88 1.70
CA TYR A 86 11.69 -3.64 2.28
C TYR A 86 10.95 -3.92 3.58
N ASN A 87 11.49 -3.37 4.66
CA ASN A 87 10.98 -3.54 6.01
C ASN A 87 11.01 -2.20 6.74
N SER A 88 10.00 -1.37 6.47
CA SER A 88 9.78 -0.17 7.28
C SER A 88 8.93 -0.55 8.47
N ASP A 89 9.57 -0.77 9.62
CA ASP A 89 8.92 -1.19 10.86
C ASP A 89 8.43 0.00 11.70
N LEU A 90 7.37 -0.21 12.46
CA LEU A 90 6.89 0.68 13.53
C LEU A 90 7.35 0.17 14.90
N ILE A 91 7.34 1.05 15.89
CA ILE A 91 7.48 0.66 17.30
C ILE A 91 6.31 -0.22 17.75
N GLY A 92 6.54 -1.10 18.74
CA GLY A 92 5.60 -2.16 19.12
C GLY A 92 4.15 -1.69 19.37
N TRP A 93 3.96 -0.58 20.11
CA TRP A 93 2.61 -0.06 20.38
C TRP A 93 1.90 0.39 19.10
N ALA A 94 2.63 1.01 18.16
CA ALA A 94 2.08 1.52 16.91
C ALA A 94 1.75 0.37 15.94
N ASN A 95 2.57 -0.69 15.93
CA ASN A 95 2.25 -1.92 15.23
C ASN A 95 0.94 -2.56 15.75
N VAL A 96 0.80 -2.68 17.07
CA VAL A 96 -0.43 -3.22 17.69
C VAL A 96 -1.63 -2.32 17.36
N TYR A 97 -1.45 -1.00 17.43
CA TYR A 97 -2.48 -0.03 17.06
C TYR A 97 -2.96 -0.24 15.62
N VAL A 98 -2.04 -0.26 14.65
CA VAL A 98 -2.37 -0.45 13.24
C VAL A 98 -3.02 -1.81 13.01
N LEU A 99 -2.54 -2.88 13.65
CA LEU A 99 -3.14 -4.21 13.56
C LEU A 99 -4.59 -4.23 14.05
N VAL A 100 -4.86 -3.64 15.21
CA VAL A 100 -6.22 -3.56 15.78
C VAL A 100 -7.14 -2.78 14.83
N HIS A 101 -6.72 -1.61 14.36
CA HIS A 101 -7.52 -0.79 13.44
C HIS A 101 -7.70 -1.45 12.07
N PHE A 102 -6.70 -2.18 11.58
CA PHE A 102 -6.80 -2.95 10.35
C PHE A 102 -7.85 -4.07 10.45
N VAL A 103 -7.84 -4.82 11.55
CA VAL A 103 -8.87 -5.84 11.82
C VAL A 103 -10.26 -5.20 11.88
N LEU A 104 -10.41 -4.06 12.57
CA LEU A 104 -11.70 -3.34 12.63
C LEU A 104 -12.20 -2.91 11.25
N VAL A 105 -11.32 -2.36 10.40
CA VAL A 105 -11.67 -1.94 9.03
C VAL A 105 -12.09 -3.14 8.18
N ILE A 106 -11.39 -4.28 8.29
CA ILE A 106 -11.77 -5.52 7.60
C ILE A 106 -13.11 -6.03 8.10
N THR A 107 -13.31 -6.12 9.41
CA THR A 107 -14.57 -6.57 10.00
C THR A 107 -15.73 -5.69 9.53
N PHE A 108 -15.56 -4.37 9.55
CA PHE A 108 -16.56 -3.44 9.04
C PHE A 108 -16.89 -3.70 7.56
N TYR A 109 -15.88 -3.83 6.71
CA TYR A 109 -16.08 -4.16 5.30
C TYR A 109 -16.81 -5.49 5.11
N SER A 110 -16.42 -6.53 5.84
CA SER A 110 -17.07 -7.85 5.79
C SER A 110 -18.53 -7.82 6.26
N MET A 111 -18.89 -6.94 7.20
CA MET A 111 -20.28 -6.74 7.64
C MET A 111 -21.12 -6.01 6.60
N VAL A 112 -20.53 -5.07 5.84
CA VAL A 112 -21.23 -4.28 4.82
C VAL A 112 -21.37 -5.05 3.49
N ALA A 113 -20.38 -5.85 3.12
CA ALA A 113 -20.30 -6.53 1.82
C ALA A 113 -21.57 -7.32 1.40
N PRO A 114 -22.28 -8.05 2.30
CA PRO A 114 -23.52 -8.75 1.96
C PRO A 114 -24.66 -7.82 1.53
N TYR A 115 -24.64 -6.57 1.98
CA TYR A 115 -25.70 -5.58 1.73
C TYR A 115 -25.45 -4.74 0.47
N LYS A 116 -24.41 -5.03 -0.32
CA LYS A 116 -24.03 -4.23 -1.50
C LYS A 116 -25.14 -4.00 -2.51
N GLN A 117 -26.12 -4.90 -2.61
CA GLN A 117 -27.26 -4.76 -3.53
C GLN A 117 -28.38 -3.84 -3.01
N LYS A 118 -28.39 -3.57 -1.70
CA LYS A 118 -29.38 -2.70 -1.04
C LYS A 118 -28.87 -1.27 -0.85
N ILE A 119 -27.57 -1.06 -1.08
CA ILE A 119 -26.89 0.22 -0.92
C ILE A 119 -26.78 0.85 -2.30
N ASP A 120 -27.00 2.16 -2.40
CA ASP A 120 -26.86 2.90 -3.65
C ASP A 120 -25.39 3.00 -4.08
N PHE A 121 -25.18 3.35 -5.34
CA PHE A 121 -23.83 3.43 -5.92
C PHE A 121 -22.92 4.40 -5.16
N ALA A 122 -23.44 5.58 -4.77
CA ALA A 122 -22.63 6.61 -4.14
C ALA A 122 -22.14 6.17 -2.75
N THR A 123 -23.00 5.56 -1.94
CA THR A 123 -22.61 5.03 -0.62
C THR A 123 -21.65 3.85 -0.75
N SER A 124 -21.88 2.94 -1.70
CA SER A 124 -20.97 1.81 -1.96
C SER A 124 -19.57 2.30 -2.37
N PHE A 125 -19.51 3.25 -3.30
CA PHE A 125 -18.27 3.90 -3.70
C PHE A 125 -17.59 4.60 -2.51
N GLY A 126 -18.35 5.29 -1.66
CA GLY A 126 -17.87 5.91 -0.44
C GLY A 126 -17.20 4.91 0.51
N PHE A 127 -17.79 3.73 0.73
CA PHE A 127 -17.19 2.69 1.55
C PHE A 127 -15.90 2.12 0.96
N VAL A 128 -15.86 1.90 -0.35
CA VAL A 128 -14.64 1.44 -1.04
C VAL A 128 -13.54 2.49 -0.95
N ALA A 129 -13.87 3.76 -1.20
CA ALA A 129 -12.94 4.87 -1.08
C ALA A 129 -12.40 5.00 0.36
N PHE A 130 -13.27 4.86 1.36
CA PHE A 130 -12.90 4.89 2.77
C PHE A 130 -11.99 3.72 3.17
N PHE A 131 -12.24 2.52 2.63
CA PHE A 131 -11.38 1.35 2.83
C PHE A 131 -9.98 1.58 2.25
N ILE A 132 -9.89 2.00 0.98
CA ILE A 132 -8.62 2.32 0.32
C ILE A 132 -7.89 3.43 1.07
N TYR A 133 -8.61 4.47 1.50
CA TYR A 133 -8.06 5.54 2.32
C TYR A 133 -7.46 5.00 3.61
N SER A 134 -8.19 4.19 4.37
CA SER A 134 -7.72 3.62 5.65
C SER A 134 -6.44 2.81 5.49
N VAL A 135 -6.38 1.90 4.51
CA VAL A 135 -5.16 1.12 4.24
C VAL A 135 -4.00 2.02 3.78
N SER A 136 -4.30 3.08 3.03
CA SER A 136 -3.29 4.06 2.62
C SER A 136 -2.73 4.86 3.80
N VAL A 137 -3.56 5.18 4.79
CA VAL A 137 -3.09 5.83 6.03
C VAL A 137 -2.16 4.91 6.82
N PHE A 138 -2.50 3.61 6.95
CA PHE A 138 -1.62 2.63 7.58
C PHE A 138 -0.27 2.53 6.84
N GLY A 139 -0.29 2.50 5.51
CA GLY A 139 0.94 2.55 4.71
C GLY A 139 1.74 3.83 4.94
N ALA A 140 1.08 4.99 5.06
CA ALA A 140 1.76 6.26 5.36
C ALA A 140 2.40 6.29 6.75
N LEU A 141 1.78 5.63 7.74
CA LEU A 141 2.36 5.43 9.07
C LEU A 141 3.62 4.57 8.99
N TYR A 142 3.54 3.41 8.35
CA TYR A 142 4.70 2.53 8.16
C TYR A 142 5.83 3.20 7.36
N ASP A 143 5.51 4.04 6.38
CA ASP A 143 6.49 4.82 5.60
C ASP A 143 7.13 5.98 6.39
N HIS A 144 6.66 6.25 7.63
CA HIS A 144 7.07 7.39 8.46
C HIS A 144 6.88 8.73 7.76
N ARG A 145 5.75 8.93 7.06
CA ARG A 145 5.47 10.18 6.34
C ARG A 145 5.14 11.31 7.32
N ASN A 146 5.65 12.51 7.03
CA ASN A 146 5.44 13.72 7.85
C ASN A 146 3.97 14.07 8.10
N TYR A 147 3.08 13.75 7.16
CA TYR A 147 1.65 14.06 7.23
C TYR A 147 0.78 12.89 7.74
N SER A 148 1.40 11.76 8.13
CA SER A 148 0.68 10.53 8.50
C SER A 148 -0.23 10.73 9.71
N TYR A 149 0.20 11.50 10.72
CA TYR A 149 -0.62 11.82 11.89
C TYR A 149 -1.90 12.57 11.52
N LEU A 150 -1.83 13.51 10.57
CA LEU A 150 -2.98 14.30 10.14
C LEU A 150 -3.99 13.41 9.41
N LEU A 151 -3.50 12.51 8.54
CA LEU A 151 -4.35 11.53 7.87
C LEU A 151 -5.03 10.59 8.86
N GLU A 152 -4.33 10.19 9.93
CA GLU A 152 -4.88 9.30 10.94
C GLU A 152 -5.95 9.97 11.81
N ILE A 153 -5.78 11.25 12.15
CA ILE A 153 -6.81 12.07 12.79
C ILE A 153 -8.05 12.15 11.89
N LEU A 154 -7.87 12.51 10.61
CA LEU A 154 -8.96 12.61 9.65
C LEU A 154 -9.69 11.27 9.46
N ARG A 155 -8.95 10.15 9.39
CA ARG A 155 -9.52 8.79 9.33
C ARG A 155 -10.35 8.47 10.56
N CYS A 156 -9.87 8.80 11.76
CA CYS A 156 -10.62 8.57 12.99
C CYS A 156 -11.90 9.42 13.03
N LEU A 157 -11.82 10.70 12.67
CA LEU A 157 -13.00 11.59 12.61
C LEU A 157 -14.04 11.11 11.59
N LEU A 158 -13.59 10.69 10.40
CA LEU A 158 -14.47 10.14 9.38
C LEU A 158 -15.13 8.84 9.83
N SER A 159 -14.39 7.98 10.55
CA SER A 159 -14.95 6.75 11.14
C SER A 159 -16.04 7.06 12.16
N LEU A 160 -15.81 8.03 13.04
CA LEU A 160 -16.80 8.48 14.02
C LEU A 160 -18.05 9.05 13.34
N PHE A 161 -17.87 9.83 12.27
CA PHE A 161 -18.98 10.36 11.48
C PHE A 161 -19.80 9.25 10.83
N VAL A 162 -19.16 8.25 10.22
CA VAL A 162 -19.84 7.10 9.62
C VAL A 162 -20.61 6.29 10.68
N ILE A 163 -20.01 6.04 11.85
CA ILE A 163 -20.69 5.33 12.94
C ILE A 163 -21.91 6.13 13.44
N TYR A 164 -21.78 7.45 13.55
CA TYR A 164 -22.88 8.34 13.92
C TYR A 164 -24.04 8.26 12.92
N LEU A 165 -23.76 8.26 11.62
CA LEU A 165 -24.80 8.13 10.59
C LEU A 165 -25.54 6.79 10.65
N ILE A 166 -24.87 5.70 11.05
CA ILE A 166 -25.47 4.37 11.13
C ILE A 166 -26.31 4.19 12.40
N LYS A 167 -25.79 4.63 13.56
CA LYS A 167 -26.43 4.38 14.88
C LYS A 167 -27.43 5.48 15.26
N GLY A 168 -27.29 6.70 14.73
CA GLY A 168 -28.02 7.87 15.23
C GLY A 168 -27.43 8.41 16.55
N PRO A 169 -28.14 9.32 17.25
CA PRO A 169 -27.65 9.96 18.48
C PRO A 169 -27.34 8.95 19.60
N ILE A 170 -26.34 9.29 20.42
CA ILE A 170 -25.68 8.36 21.35
C ILE A 170 -26.66 7.83 22.41
N SER A 171 -26.96 6.53 22.34
CA SER A 171 -27.44 5.73 23.46
C SER A 171 -26.30 4.86 24.03
N PHE A 172 -26.10 4.93 25.35
CA PHE A 172 -25.07 4.18 26.08
C PHE A 172 -25.53 2.76 26.39
N GLU A 173 -25.77 1.98 25.34
CA GLU A 173 -25.99 0.53 25.41
C GLU A 173 -24.66 -0.21 25.17
N LEU A 174 -24.41 -1.28 25.94
CA LEU A 174 -23.23 -2.12 25.76
C LEU A 174 -23.38 -2.95 24.48
N SER A 175 -22.87 -2.41 23.37
CA SER A 175 -22.85 -3.07 22.07
C SER A 175 -21.46 -2.97 21.45
N PHE A 176 -21.15 -3.89 20.54
CA PHE A 176 -19.91 -3.87 19.76
C PHE A 176 -19.68 -2.51 19.08
N VAL A 177 -20.74 -1.90 18.53
CA VAL A 177 -20.67 -0.59 17.86
C VAL A 177 -20.29 0.52 18.84
N THR A 178 -20.81 0.51 20.08
CA THR A 178 -20.44 1.47 21.12
C THR A 178 -18.96 1.33 21.50
N ILE A 179 -18.44 0.10 21.61
CA ILE A 179 -17.02 -0.15 21.93
C ILE A 179 -16.12 0.40 20.82
N VAL A 180 -16.44 0.11 19.56
CA VAL A 180 -15.71 0.63 18.40
C VAL A 180 -15.75 2.17 18.38
N TYR A 181 -16.89 2.77 18.65
CA TYR A 181 -17.03 4.23 18.73
C TYR A 181 -16.11 4.86 19.79
N VAL A 182 -16.10 4.32 21.01
CA VAL A 182 -15.21 4.78 22.09
C VAL A 182 -13.73 4.59 21.71
N LEU A 183 -13.38 3.46 21.09
CA LEU A 183 -12.02 3.20 20.62
C LEU A 183 -11.56 4.25 19.60
N PHE A 184 -12.43 4.66 18.67
CA PHE A 184 -12.12 5.71 17.70
C PHE A 184 -12.01 7.10 18.33
N ILE A 185 -12.79 7.42 19.38
CA ILE A 185 -12.62 8.66 20.15
C ILE A 185 -11.26 8.68 20.84
N MET A 186 -10.90 7.59 21.53
CA MET A 186 -9.61 7.46 22.21
C MET A 186 -8.45 7.54 21.23
N SER A 187 -8.60 6.93 20.04
CA SER A 187 -7.60 6.99 18.97
C SER A 187 -7.44 8.41 18.44
N SER A 188 -8.54 9.12 18.17
CA SER A 188 -8.50 10.52 17.73
C SER A 188 -7.79 11.40 18.76
N ALA A 189 -8.12 11.25 20.05
CA ALA A 189 -7.47 11.98 21.13
C ALA A 189 -5.97 11.67 21.23
N LEU A 190 -5.58 10.40 21.10
CA LEU A 190 -4.18 9.96 21.06
C LEU A 190 -3.42 10.67 19.93
N TRP A 191 -3.95 10.67 18.70
CA TRP A 191 -3.23 11.26 17.56
C TRP A 191 -3.20 12.79 17.60
N VAL A 192 -4.23 13.45 18.14
CA VAL A 192 -4.18 14.89 18.42
C VAL A 192 -3.10 15.20 19.46
N PHE A 193 -3.03 14.42 20.54
CA PHE A 193 -1.98 14.55 21.55
C PHE A 193 -0.59 14.37 20.92
N LEU A 194 -0.37 13.29 20.17
CA LEU A 194 0.90 13.02 19.49
C LEU A 194 1.26 14.13 18.49
N SER A 195 0.28 14.71 17.79
CA SER A 195 0.50 15.84 16.89
C SER A 195 1.02 17.08 17.63
N ILE A 196 0.52 17.36 18.83
CA ILE A 196 0.92 18.53 19.63
C ILE A 196 2.33 18.33 20.20
N PHE A 197 2.65 17.13 20.69
CA PHE A 197 3.92 16.82 21.36
C PHE A 197 5.02 16.29 20.42
N ASN A 198 4.95 16.63 19.13
CA ASN A 198 5.88 16.19 18.08
C ASN A 198 5.93 14.66 17.92
N TYR A 199 4.99 14.13 17.14
CA TYR A 199 4.78 12.69 16.97
C TYR A 199 6.04 11.90 16.53
N ASN A 200 7.01 12.54 15.85
CA ASN A 200 8.27 11.91 15.44
C ASN A 200 9.11 11.41 16.63
N VAL A 201 8.91 12.00 17.82
CA VAL A 201 9.54 11.54 19.07
C VAL A 201 8.95 10.20 19.52
N PHE A 202 7.65 10.01 19.32
CA PHE A 202 6.91 8.82 19.76
C PHE A 202 6.85 7.71 18.71
N LEU A 203 7.07 8.07 17.44
CA LEU A 203 7.18 7.17 16.29
C LEU A 203 8.56 7.33 15.63
N PRO A 204 9.65 6.95 16.32
CA PRO A 204 10.97 7.01 15.73
C PRO A 204 11.07 6.00 14.58
N ARG A 205 11.76 6.39 13.50
CA ARG A 205 12.11 5.47 12.43
C ARG A 205 13.11 4.45 12.95
N ILE A 206 12.68 3.20 13.08
CA ILE A 206 13.56 2.10 13.47
C ILE A 206 14.43 1.74 12.26
N LYS A 207 15.73 2.04 12.31
CA LYS A 207 16.71 1.45 11.39
C LYS A 207 17.07 0.07 11.96
N ARG A 208 16.69 -1.00 11.27
CA ARG A 208 17.25 -2.34 11.49
C ARG A 208 18.24 -2.61 10.37
N ASP A 209 19.46 -2.98 10.75
CA ASP A 209 20.59 -3.24 9.84
C ASP A 209 20.35 -4.43 8.90
#